data_AF-A0A1M3EAF1-F1
#
_entry.id   AF-A0A1M3EAF1-F1
#
_cell.length_a   1.000
_cell.length_b   1.000
_cell.length_c   1.000
_cell.angle_alpha   90.00
_cell.angle_beta   90.00
_cell.angle_gamma   90.00
#
_symmetry.space_group_name_H-M   'P 1'
#
loop_
_entity.id
_entity.type
_entity.pdbx_description
1 polymer ?
#
loop_
_entity_poly.entity_id
_entity_poly.type
_entity_poly.pdbx_seq_one_letter_code
_entity_poly.pdbx_strand_id
1 'polypeptide(L)' 'MLNILKVFSDMDASDKKHIANLILPIKIDFKTGELSLDLGISLSKILSQTIKHNKSYEFYR' A
#
# COMPACT_ATOMS: atom_id res chain seq x y z
N MET A 1 -4.77 -11.71 2.54
CA MET A 1 -3.50 -11.22 1.95
C MET A 1 -3.47 -11.37 0.42
N LEU A 2 -3.82 -12.54 -0.13
CA LEU A 2 -3.87 -12.80 -1.58
C LEU A 2 -4.65 -11.76 -2.41
N ASN A 3 -5.84 -11.33 -1.96
CA ASN A 3 -6.63 -10.33 -2.71
C ASN A 3 -5.96 -8.95 -2.79
N ILE A 4 -5.21 -8.54 -1.77
CA ILE A 4 -4.54 -7.23 -1.74
C ILE A 4 -3.34 -7.23 -2.68
N LEU A 5 -2.56 -8.30 -2.69
CA LEU A 5 -1.44 -8.47 -3.61
C LEU A 5 -1.92 -8.58 -5.06
N LYS A 6 -3.09 -9.21 -5.29
CA LYS A 6 -3.73 -9.25 -6.62
C LYS A 6 -4.14 -7.85 -7.09
N VAL A 7 -4.85 -7.08 -6.25
CA VAL A 7 -5.22 -5.70 -6.56
C VAL A 7 -3.98 -4.83 -6.84
N PHE A 8 -2.92 -4.97 -6.04
CA PHE A 8 -1.66 -4.29 -6.30
C PHE A 8 -1.00 -4.74 -7.59
N SER A 9 -1.09 -6.03 -7.95
CA SER A 9 -0.58 -6.57 -9.22
C SER A 9 -1.33 -6.02 -10.44
N ASP A 10 -2.63 -5.79 -10.30
CA ASP A 10 -3.51 -5.30 -11.36
C ASP A 10 -3.41 -3.76 -11.57
N MET A 11 -2.79 -3.01 -10.65
CA MET A 11 -2.56 -1.56 -10.79
C MET A 11 -1.54 -1.22 -11.89
N ASP A 12 -1.64 0.00 -12.44
CA ASP A 12 -0.63 0.50 -13.37
C ASP A 12 0.70 0.82 -12.67
N ALA A 13 1.74 1.06 -13.47
CA ALA A 13 3.09 1.28 -12.96
C ALA A 13 3.24 2.57 -12.13
N SER A 14 2.46 3.62 -12.43
CA SER A 14 2.49 4.88 -11.68
C SER A 14 1.88 4.68 -10.30
N ASP A 15 0.71 4.04 -10.24
CA ASP A 15 0.02 3.74 -8.98
C ASP A 15 0.85 2.82 -8.08
N LYS A 16 1.44 1.76 -8.66
CA LYS A 16 2.38 0.88 -7.94
C LYS A 16 3.55 1.64 -7.35
N LYS A 17 4.15 2.56 -8.11
CA LYS A 17 5.28 3.38 -7.67
C LYS A 17 4.86 4.35 -6.57
N HIS A 18 3.68 4.96 -6.70
CA HIS A 18 3.14 5.86 -5.70
C HIS A 18 2.91 5.13 -4.37
N ILE A 19 2.26 3.96 -4.40
CA ILE A 19 2.03 3.16 -3.19
C ILE A 19 3.34 2.64 -2.60
N ALA A 20 4.29 2.17 -3.43
CA ALA A 20 5.60 1.71 -2.95
C ALA A 20 6.36 2.83 -2.22
N ASN A 21 6.28 4.08 -2.70
CA ASN A 21 6.90 5.24 -2.05
C ASN A 21 6.25 5.60 -0.70
N LEU A 22 5.01 5.20 -0.45
CA LEU A 22 4.34 5.40 0.84
C LEU A 22 4.74 4.34 1.88
N ILE A 23 5.37 3.25 1.45
CA ILE A 23 5.82 2.17 2.34
C ILE A 23 7.24 2.47 2.77
N LEU A 24 7.44 2.66 4.08
CA LEU A 24 8.77 2.83 4.64
C LEU A 24 9.56 1.52 4.53
N PRO A 25 10.85 1.57 4.17
CA PRO A 25 11.72 0.40 4.18
C PRO A 25 11.79 -0.18 5.59
N ILE A 26 11.63 -1.50 5.72
CA ILE A 26 11.85 -2.18 6.99
C ILE A 26 13.35 -2.35 7.28
N LYS A 27 14.15 -2.43 6.21
CA LYS A 27 15.60 -2.54 6.30
C LYS A 27 16.23 -1.79 5.13
N ILE A 28 17.32 -1.09 5.44
CA ILE A 28 18.18 -0.41 4.48
C ILE A 28 19.57 -0.98 4.67
N ASP A 29 20.13 -1.58 3.62
CA ASP A 29 21.55 -1.90 3.59
C ASP A 29 22.31 -0.67 3.06
N PHE A 30 23.00 0.03 3.95
CA PHE A 30 23.76 1.23 3.60
C PHE A 30 25.04 0.95 2.80
N LYS A 31 25.50 -0.31 2.73
CA LYS A 31 26.67 -0.69 1.93
C LYS A 31 26.29 -1.01 0.48
N THR A 32 25.13 -1.64 0.27
CA THR A 32 24.66 -2.04 -1.07
C THR A 32 23.60 -1.11 -1.65
N GLY A 33 22.96 -0.29 -0.82
CA GLY A 33 21.81 0.53 -1.20
C GLY A 33 20.51 -0.29 -1.32
N GLU A 34 20.51 -1.56 -0.90
CA GLU A 34 19.35 -2.42 -0.99
C GLU A 34 18.28 -2.04 0.05
N LEU A 35 17.04 -2.01 -0.39
CA LEU A 35 15.88 -1.69 0.44
C LEU A 35 14.97 -2.91 0.52
N SER A 36 14.65 -3.34 1.74
CA SER A 36 13.62 -4.35 1.97
C SER A 36 12.33 -3.67 2.40
N LEU A 37 11.20 -4.13 1.86
CA LEU A 37 9.86 -3.62 2.15
C LEU A 37 8.96 -4.79 2.56
N ASP A 38 8.17 -4.61 3.62
CA ASP A 38 7.08 -5.55 3.95
C ASP A 38 5.79 -5.09 3.24
N LEU A 39 5.57 -5.63 2.04
CA LEU A 39 4.39 -5.32 1.23
C LEU A 39 3.11 -5.87 1.86
N GLY A 40 3.14 -7.02 2.54
CA GLY A 40 1.93 -7.68 3.02
C GLY A 40 1.19 -6.87 4.08
N ILE A 41 1.90 -6.48 5.13
CA ILE A 41 1.32 -5.71 6.25
C ILE A 41 1.09 -4.26 5.82
N SER A 42 2.03 -3.66 5.08
CA SER A 42 1.96 -2.24 4.72
C SER A 42 0.85 -1.96 3.71
N LEU A 43 0.70 -2.79 2.67
CA LEU A 43 -0.43 -2.66 1.75
C LEU A 43 -1.75 -2.89 2.46
N SER A 44 -1.83 -3.86 3.38
CA SER A 44 -3.05 -4.07 4.19
C SER A 44 -3.44 -2.82 4.98
N LYS A 45 -2.47 -2.13 5.61
CA LYS A 45 -2.73 -0.87 6.33
C LYS A 45 -3.18 0.25 5.40
N ILE A 46 -2.50 0.45 4.27
CA ILE A 46 -2.81 1.53 3.31
C ILE A 46 -4.20 1.31 2.70
N LEU A 47 -4.47 0.11 2.17
CA LEU A 47 -5.76 -0.20 1.55
C LEU A 47 -6.90 -0.35 2.58
N SER A 48 -6.62 -0.73 3.83
CA SER A 48 -7.66 -0.74 4.86
C SER A 48 -8.09 0.67 5.28
N GLN A 49 -7.24 1.68 5.13
CA GLN A 49 -7.59 3.07 5.43
C GLN A 49 -8.47 3.69 4.34
N THR A 50 -8.23 3.36 3.08
CA THR A 50 -9.07 3.84 1.96
C THR A 50 -10.49 3.28 2.01
N ILE A 51 -10.69 2.05 2.50
CA ILE A 51 -12.04 1.47 2.70
C ILE A 51 -12.80 2.17 3.84
N LYS A 52 -12.13 2.62 4.91
CA LYS A 52 -12.79 3.33 6.03
C LYS A 52 -13.27 4.73 5.63
N HIS A 53 -12.58 5.40 4.71
CA HIS A 53 -12.95 6.75 4.28
C HIS A 53 -14.15 6.80 3.30
N ASN A 54 -14.62 5.65 2.81
CA ASN A 54 -15.77 5.58 1.89
C ASN A 54 -17.11 5.30 2.60
N LYS A 55 -17.18 5.46 3.93
CA LYS A 55 -18.39 5.29 4.76
C LYS A 55 -18.99 6.59 5.29
N SER A 56 -18.73 7.75 4.67
CA SER A 56 -19.39 9.00 5.06
C SER A 56 -20.01 9.75 3.89
N TYR A 57 -21.05 9.18 3.28
CA TYR A 57 -22.02 9.95 2.48
C TYR A 57 -23.48 9.50 2.70
N GLU A 58 -23.81 8.82 3.81
CA GLU A 58 -25.21 8.47 4.16
C GLU A 58 -25.72 9.17 5.43
N PHE A 59 -25.43 10.47 5.59
CA PHE A 59 -26.11 11.27 6.62
C PHE A 59 -26.45 12.69 6.12
N TYR A 60 -27.09 12.78 4.97
CA TYR A 60 -27.94 13.94 4.62
C TYR A 60 -29.09 13.46 3.71
N ARG A 61 -30.17 13.00 4.32
CA ARG A 61 -31.49 12.94 3.70
C ARG A 61 -32.55 13.34 4.73
#